data_AF-A0A351YWD6-F1
#
_entry.id   AF-A0A351YWD6-F1
#
_cell.length_a   1.000
_cell.length_b   1.000
_cell.length_c   1.000
_cell.angle_alpha   90.00
_cell.angle_beta   90.00
_cell.angle_gamma   90.00
#
_symmetry.space_group_name_H-M   'P 1'
#
loop_
_entity.id
_entity.type
_entity.pdbx_description
1 polymer ?
#
loop_
_entity_poly.entity_id
_entity_poly.type
_entity_poly.pdbx_seq_one_letter_code
_entity_poly.pdbx_strand_id
1 'polypeptide(L)'
;MDASSILTAMLSTSNIKNIGKASGASTDQVKSVLTSALPTLLSGASTQANTASTAAGFLQALTSHAGDSASKIDLGDGAKILSHLLGSSQAKNTTSIAKASGVEKSTVTSILAAAAPLLLSVLGKQSNDSGVSGNALGSLLGGLSAGNMGSLLTGLLGGTSSSGTSSSSSSSASKPGKKPAAKKPAAKKPAAKKDSDTLSQVAGLVGSLLSGK
;
A
#
# COMPACT_ATOMS: atom_id res chain seq x y z
N MET A 1 -4.16 5.80 -20.15
CA MET A 1 -3.98 6.14 -18.73
C MET A 1 -2.56 5.74 -18.34
N ASP A 2 -1.69 6.73 -18.12
CA ASP A 2 -0.29 6.47 -17.80
C ASP A 2 -0.06 6.54 -16.30
N ALA A 3 0.50 5.47 -15.73
CA ALA A 3 0.88 5.43 -14.32
C ALA A 3 1.90 6.53 -13.99
N SER A 4 2.79 6.85 -14.93
CA SER A 4 3.75 7.93 -14.83
C SER A 4 3.07 9.29 -14.63
N SER A 5 1.94 9.55 -15.30
CA SER A 5 1.17 10.79 -15.12
C SER A 5 0.56 10.89 -13.73
N ILE A 6 0.06 9.79 -13.15
CA ILE A 6 -0.46 9.76 -11.78
C ILE A 6 0.66 10.05 -10.77
N LEU A 7 1.80 9.36 -10.90
CA LEU A 7 2.94 9.58 -10.01
C LEU A 7 3.48 11.00 -10.14
N THR A 8 3.61 11.51 -11.36
CA THR A 8 4.09 12.88 -11.63
C THR A 8 3.13 13.92 -11.07
N ALA A 9 1.81 13.71 -11.21
CA ALA A 9 0.80 14.58 -10.63
C ALA A 9 0.91 14.59 -9.10
N MET A 10 0.94 13.43 -8.43
CA MET A 10 1.05 13.35 -6.97
C MET A 10 2.36 13.93 -6.43
N LEU A 11 3.48 13.68 -7.12
CA LEU A 11 4.81 14.17 -6.73
C LEU A 11 5.12 15.56 -7.31
N SER A 12 4.13 16.24 -7.89
CA SER A 12 4.32 17.61 -8.35
C SER A 12 4.64 18.52 -7.17
N THR A 13 5.53 19.48 -7.41
CA THR A 13 6.01 20.42 -6.38
C THR A 13 4.87 21.16 -5.68
N SER A 14 3.78 21.46 -6.40
CA SER A 14 2.57 22.08 -5.83
C SER A 14 1.87 21.14 -4.86
N ASN A 15 1.64 19.89 -5.24
CA ASN A 15 0.93 18.92 -4.40
C ASN A 15 1.73 18.56 -3.15
N ILE A 16 3.06 18.38 -3.28
CA ILE A 16 3.95 18.15 -2.13
C ILE A 16 3.88 19.33 -1.15
N LYS A 17 3.92 20.57 -1.64
CA LYS A 17 3.81 21.75 -0.77
C LYS A 17 2.45 21.81 -0.07
N ASN A 18 1.38 21.51 -0.78
CA ASN A 18 0.04 21.56 -0.24
C ASN A 18 -0.21 20.45 0.80
N ILE A 19 0.26 19.23 0.54
CA ILE A 19 0.24 18.13 1.50
C ILE A 19 1.08 18.49 2.73
N GLY A 20 2.27 19.08 2.55
CA GLY A 20 3.11 19.55 3.66
C GLY A 20 2.41 20.59 4.52
N LYS A 21 1.74 21.57 3.90
CA LYS A 21 0.93 22.58 4.60
C LYS A 21 -0.23 21.96 5.38
N ALA A 22 -0.95 21.02 4.79
CA ALA A 22 -2.09 20.38 5.43
C ALA A 22 -1.66 19.46 6.58
N SER A 23 -0.59 18.69 6.39
CA SER A 23 -0.11 17.69 7.36
C SER A 23 0.86 18.23 8.42
N GLY A 24 1.36 19.45 8.26
CA GLY A 24 2.40 20.03 9.12
C GLY A 24 3.80 19.45 8.87
N ALA A 25 3.99 18.71 7.77
CA ALA A 25 5.25 18.06 7.42
C ALA A 25 6.10 18.87 6.44
N SER A 26 7.42 18.71 6.51
CA SER A 26 8.34 19.29 5.52
C SER A 26 8.16 18.63 4.15
N THR A 27 8.47 19.36 3.08
CA THR A 27 8.36 18.84 1.70
C THR A 27 9.17 17.57 1.48
N ASP A 28 10.31 17.43 2.17
CA ASP A 28 11.15 16.23 2.07
C ASP A 28 10.54 15.03 2.79
N GLN A 29 9.90 15.25 3.95
CA GLN A 29 9.15 14.19 4.64
C GLN A 29 7.97 13.72 3.79
N VAL A 30 7.24 14.65 3.17
CA VAL A 30 6.14 14.33 2.25
C VAL A 30 6.64 13.49 1.08
N LYS A 31 7.75 13.88 0.43
CA LYS A 31 8.36 13.10 -0.67
C LYS A 31 8.74 11.70 -0.23
N SER A 32 9.45 11.56 0.88
CA SER A 32 9.90 10.26 1.41
C SER A 32 8.73 9.35 1.74
N VAL A 33 7.68 9.90 2.37
CA VAL A 33 6.46 9.16 2.68
C VAL A 33 5.71 8.77 1.43
N LEU A 34 5.46 9.69 0.49
CA LEU A 34 4.74 9.40 -0.75
C LEU A 34 5.48 8.35 -1.60
N THR A 35 6.80 8.43 -1.74
CA THR A 35 7.58 7.44 -2.48
C THR A 35 7.43 6.04 -1.90
N SER A 36 7.35 5.93 -0.56
CA SER A 36 7.16 4.67 0.15
C SER A 36 5.69 4.20 0.19
N ALA A 37 4.75 5.14 0.22
CA ALA A 37 3.33 4.88 0.42
C ALA A 37 2.57 4.65 -0.89
N LEU A 38 3.01 5.26 -1.99
CA LEU A 38 2.32 5.21 -3.28
C LEU A 38 2.01 3.79 -3.74
N PRO A 39 2.95 2.82 -3.70
CA PRO A 39 2.65 1.44 -4.09
C PRO A 39 1.53 0.84 -3.24
N THR A 40 1.54 1.10 -1.93
CA THR A 40 0.54 0.61 -0.99
C THR A 40 -0.82 1.27 -1.17
N LEU A 41 -0.85 2.59 -1.40
CA LEU A 41 -2.09 3.33 -1.67
C LEU A 41 -2.73 2.87 -2.98
N LEU A 42 -1.92 2.68 -4.03
CA LEU A 42 -2.39 2.23 -5.34
C LEU A 42 -2.88 0.78 -5.30
N SER A 43 -2.19 -0.08 -4.54
CA SER A 43 -2.65 -1.44 -4.26
C SER A 43 -3.96 -1.45 -3.48
N GLY A 44 -4.10 -0.62 -2.44
CA GLY A 44 -5.36 -0.45 -1.70
C GLY A 44 -6.51 0.03 -2.59
N ALA A 45 -6.27 1.06 -3.40
CA ALA A 45 -7.21 1.55 -4.40
C ALA A 45 -7.63 0.45 -5.38
N SER A 46 -6.67 -0.35 -5.86
CA SER A 46 -6.93 -1.50 -6.72
C SER A 46 -7.82 -2.52 -6.03
N THR A 47 -7.53 -2.86 -4.78
CA THR A 47 -8.34 -3.78 -3.99
C THR A 47 -9.76 -3.25 -3.80
N GLN A 48 -9.94 -1.97 -3.46
CA GLN A 48 -11.28 -1.39 -3.27
C GLN A 48 -12.09 -1.36 -4.57
N ALA A 49 -11.45 -1.01 -5.70
CA ALA A 49 -12.10 -0.95 -7.00
C ALA A 49 -12.49 -2.33 -7.55
N ASN A 50 -11.73 -3.38 -7.23
CA ASN A 50 -11.99 -4.75 -7.70
C ASN A 50 -12.81 -5.61 -6.73
N THR A 51 -13.11 -5.11 -5.54
CA THR A 51 -13.90 -5.85 -4.55
C THR A 51 -15.37 -5.45 -4.65
N ALA A 52 -16.25 -6.39 -4.99
CA ALA A 52 -17.67 -6.11 -5.25
C ALA A 52 -18.38 -5.35 -4.11
N SER A 53 -18.03 -5.64 -2.85
CA SER A 53 -18.63 -4.98 -1.67
C SER A 53 -18.17 -3.53 -1.46
N THR A 54 -17.03 -3.11 -2.04
CA THR A 54 -16.42 -1.80 -1.80
C THR A 54 -16.32 -0.96 -3.06
N ALA A 55 -16.43 -1.58 -4.24
CA ALA A 55 -16.28 -0.92 -5.54
C ALA A 55 -17.26 0.24 -5.71
N ALA A 56 -18.53 0.07 -5.34
CA ALA A 56 -19.54 1.13 -5.44
C ALA A 56 -19.17 2.35 -4.57
N GLY A 57 -18.80 2.13 -3.30
CA GLY A 57 -18.38 3.20 -2.39
C GLY A 57 -17.08 3.87 -2.84
N PHE A 58 -16.14 3.09 -3.38
CA PHE A 58 -14.89 3.62 -3.94
C PHE A 58 -15.15 4.51 -5.16
N LEU A 59 -16.05 4.11 -6.06
CA LEU A 59 -16.44 4.92 -7.21
C LEU A 59 -17.20 6.19 -6.81
N GLN A 60 -18.03 6.09 -5.78
CA GLN A 60 -18.69 7.27 -5.20
C GLN A 60 -17.67 8.25 -4.63
N ALA A 61 -16.66 7.76 -3.91
CA ALA A 61 -15.56 8.60 -3.42
C ALA A 61 -14.78 9.21 -4.59
N LEU A 62 -14.54 8.45 -5.66
CA LEU A 62 -13.85 8.93 -6.85
C LEU A 62 -14.59 10.09 -7.53
N THR A 63 -15.91 9.99 -7.69
CA THR A 63 -16.72 11.09 -8.26
C THR A 63 -16.83 12.27 -7.29
N SER A 64 -16.96 12.02 -5.98
CA SER A 64 -17.07 13.07 -4.96
C SER A 64 -15.78 13.87 -4.83
N HIS A 65 -14.62 13.23 -5.02
CA HIS A 65 -13.31 13.85 -4.90
C HIS A 65 -12.60 14.16 -6.23
N ALA A 66 -13.18 13.85 -7.39
CA ALA A 66 -12.61 14.19 -8.71
C ALA A 66 -12.39 15.71 -8.91
N GLY A 67 -13.13 16.54 -8.16
CA GLY A 67 -13.00 17.99 -8.14
C GLY A 67 -12.08 18.53 -7.05
N ASP A 68 -11.67 17.69 -6.09
CA ASP A 68 -10.90 18.17 -4.95
C ASP A 68 -9.54 18.69 -5.40
N SER A 69 -9.23 19.91 -4.96
CA SER A 69 -7.98 20.57 -5.30
C SER A 69 -7.02 20.38 -4.15
N ALA A 70 -5.74 20.20 -4.45
CA ALA A 70 -4.68 20.16 -3.44
C ALA A 70 -4.73 21.36 -2.46
N SER A 71 -5.39 22.46 -2.82
CA SER A 71 -5.57 23.67 -1.99
C SER A 71 -6.69 23.59 -0.95
N LYS A 72 -7.43 22.48 -0.87
CA LYS A 72 -8.60 22.29 0.01
C LYS A 72 -8.56 20.92 0.72
N ILE A 73 -7.36 20.49 1.09
CA ILE A 73 -7.15 19.23 1.78
C ILE A 73 -7.80 19.28 3.17
N ASP A 74 -8.80 18.44 3.38
CA ASP A 74 -9.37 18.13 4.69
C ASP A 74 -8.73 16.84 5.23
N LEU A 75 -8.02 16.94 6.35
CA LEU A 75 -7.36 15.77 6.97
C LEU A 75 -8.36 14.77 7.55
N GLY A 76 -9.53 15.23 8.02
CA GLY A 76 -10.55 14.37 8.60
C GLY A 76 -11.21 13.52 7.54
N ASP A 77 -11.54 14.11 6.39
CA ASP A 77 -12.05 13.38 5.24
C ASP A 77 -10.97 12.46 4.65
N GLY A 78 -9.75 12.98 4.53
CA GLY A 78 -8.59 12.20 4.11
C GLY A 78 -8.32 10.96 4.96
N ALA A 79 -8.50 11.05 6.28
CA ALA A 79 -8.38 9.90 7.18
C ALA A 79 -9.47 8.85 6.96
N LYS A 80 -10.71 9.27 6.66
CA LYS A 80 -11.80 8.34 6.32
C LYS A 80 -11.54 7.64 5.01
N ILE A 81 -11.15 8.38 3.98
CA ILE A 81 -10.77 7.82 2.67
C ILE A 81 -9.64 6.83 2.86
N LEU A 82 -8.59 7.19 3.59
CA LEU A 82 -7.46 6.29 3.87
C LEU A 82 -7.92 5.00 4.58
N SER A 83 -8.85 5.11 5.53
CA SER A 83 -9.39 3.96 6.26
C SER A 83 -10.21 3.03 5.37
N HIS A 84 -11.03 3.57 4.47
CA HIS A 84 -11.71 2.76 3.47
C HIS A 84 -10.74 2.16 2.45
N LEU A 85 -9.70 2.91 2.07
CA LEU A 85 -8.73 2.52 1.05
C LEU A 85 -7.87 1.33 1.51
N LEU A 86 -7.29 1.43 2.70
CA LEU A 86 -6.37 0.44 3.25
C LEU A 86 -7.05 -0.57 4.18
N GLY A 87 -8.27 -0.29 4.62
CA GLY A 87 -9.04 -1.14 5.52
C GLY A 87 -8.28 -1.51 6.79
N SER A 88 -8.35 -2.79 7.15
CA SER A 88 -7.64 -3.36 8.32
C SER A 88 -6.11 -3.29 8.21
N SER A 89 -5.56 -3.11 7.00
CA SER A 89 -4.12 -3.03 6.77
C SER A 89 -3.54 -1.64 7.04
N GLN A 90 -4.37 -0.60 7.24
CA GLN A 90 -3.89 0.77 7.44
C GLN A 90 -2.82 0.85 8.53
N ALA A 91 -3.07 0.33 9.72
CA ALA A 91 -2.14 0.43 10.84
C ALA A 91 -0.78 -0.26 10.57
N LYS A 92 -0.81 -1.42 9.90
CA LYS A 92 0.40 -2.15 9.50
C LYS A 92 1.17 -1.36 8.44
N ASN A 93 0.47 -0.88 7.41
CA ASN A 93 1.05 -0.12 6.30
C ASN A 93 1.66 1.20 6.78
N THR A 94 0.95 1.98 7.59
CA THR A 94 1.48 3.21 8.20
C THR A 94 2.76 2.95 8.99
N THR A 95 2.83 1.83 9.72
CA THR A 95 4.03 1.45 10.48
C THR A 95 5.19 1.09 9.55
N SER A 96 4.94 0.32 8.49
CA SER A 96 5.94 -0.02 7.49
C SER A 96 6.46 1.22 6.74
N ILE A 97 5.56 2.12 6.36
CA ILE A 97 5.89 3.37 5.67
C ILE A 97 6.70 4.30 6.57
N ALA A 98 6.36 4.40 7.86
CA ALA A 98 7.14 5.17 8.83
C ALA A 98 8.59 4.67 8.93
N LYS A 99 8.78 3.35 9.02
CA LYS A 99 10.11 2.73 9.03
C LYS A 99 10.88 2.96 7.72
N ALA A 100 10.21 2.84 6.58
CA ALA A 100 10.83 3.01 5.27
C ALA A 100 11.21 4.46 4.97
N SER A 101 10.37 5.42 5.37
CA SER A 101 10.56 6.85 5.12
C SER A 101 11.44 7.56 6.17
N GLY A 102 11.66 6.95 7.33
CA GLY A 102 12.33 7.60 8.46
C GLY A 102 11.52 8.71 9.12
N VAL A 103 10.21 8.78 8.82
CA VAL A 103 9.29 9.80 9.34
C VAL A 103 8.45 9.23 10.48
N GLU A 104 8.18 10.04 11.49
CA GLU A 104 7.38 9.66 12.65
C GLU A 104 5.94 9.25 12.25
N LYS A 105 5.38 8.26 12.94
CA LYS A 105 4.13 7.60 12.54
C LYS A 105 2.94 8.56 12.51
N SER A 106 2.87 9.50 13.45
CA SER A 106 1.85 10.55 13.50
C SER A 106 1.90 11.41 12.24
N THR A 107 3.09 11.93 11.90
CA THR A 107 3.33 12.70 10.67
C THR A 107 3.01 11.91 9.41
N VAL A 108 3.41 10.64 9.34
CA VAL A 108 3.07 9.73 8.22
C VAL A 108 1.56 9.59 8.06
N THR A 109 0.83 9.47 9.17
CA THR A 109 -0.64 9.37 9.16
C THR A 109 -1.26 10.66 8.61
N SER A 110 -0.80 11.83 9.04
CA SER A 110 -1.26 13.13 8.53
C SER A 110 -0.94 13.32 7.04
N ILE A 111 0.26 12.90 6.60
CA ILE A 111 0.64 12.94 5.18
C ILE A 111 -0.26 12.02 4.35
N LEU A 112 -0.48 10.78 4.79
CA LEU A 112 -1.34 9.82 4.11
C LEU A 112 -2.79 10.31 4.03
N ALA A 113 -3.31 10.90 5.12
CA ALA A 113 -4.62 11.49 5.15
C ALA A 113 -4.72 12.65 4.15
N ALA A 114 -3.73 13.53 4.08
CA ALA A 114 -3.70 14.61 3.09
C ALA A 114 -3.54 14.10 1.63
N ALA A 115 -2.82 13.00 1.44
CA ALA A 115 -2.53 12.42 0.14
C ALA A 115 -3.72 11.63 -0.43
N ALA A 116 -4.57 11.04 0.42
CA ALA A 116 -5.67 10.18 0.01
C ALA A 116 -6.74 10.88 -0.86
N PRO A 117 -7.32 12.04 -0.47
CA PRO A 117 -8.26 12.78 -1.32
C PRO A 117 -7.63 13.20 -2.65
N LEU A 118 -6.35 13.60 -2.61
CA LEU A 118 -5.61 14.02 -3.79
C LEU A 118 -5.39 12.87 -4.78
N LEU A 119 -5.07 11.67 -4.28
CA LEU A 119 -4.97 10.46 -5.09
C LEU A 119 -6.32 10.18 -5.77
N LEU A 120 -7.43 10.23 -5.03
CA LEU A 120 -8.78 10.05 -5.61
C LEU A 120 -9.10 11.13 -6.65
N SER A 121 -8.71 12.39 -6.41
CA SER A 121 -8.89 13.47 -7.38
C SER A 121 -8.14 13.20 -8.69
N VAL A 122 -6.86 12.80 -8.60
CA VAL A 122 -6.05 12.47 -9.78
C VAL A 122 -6.61 11.25 -10.53
N LEU A 123 -6.99 10.19 -9.81
CA LEU A 123 -7.59 9.00 -10.42
C LEU A 123 -8.96 9.33 -11.04
N GLY A 124 -9.76 10.16 -10.38
CA GLY A 124 -11.11 10.53 -10.81
C GLY A 124 -11.10 11.44 -12.02
N LYS A 125 -10.21 12.44 -12.05
CA LYS A 125 -9.97 13.25 -13.26
C LYS A 125 -9.55 12.36 -14.42
N GLN A 126 -8.56 11.50 -14.19
CA GLN A 126 -8.06 10.67 -15.27
C GLN A 126 -9.06 9.60 -15.74
N SER A 127 -9.93 9.11 -14.84
CA SER A 127 -11.06 8.24 -15.20
C SER A 127 -12.07 8.98 -16.08
N ASN A 128 -12.38 10.24 -15.76
CA ASN A 128 -13.26 11.09 -16.57
C ASN A 128 -12.62 11.43 -17.93
N ASP A 129 -11.35 11.86 -17.94
CA ASP A 129 -10.62 12.23 -19.15
C ASP A 129 -10.47 11.04 -20.12
N SER A 130 -10.35 9.83 -19.58
CA SER A 130 -10.22 8.60 -20.38
C SER A 130 -11.56 7.93 -20.70
N GLY A 131 -12.70 8.45 -20.21
CA GLY A 131 -14.03 7.85 -20.38
C GLY A 131 -14.16 6.45 -19.75
N VAL A 132 -13.37 6.15 -18.71
CA VAL A 132 -13.27 4.82 -18.12
C VAL A 132 -14.32 4.65 -17.02
N SER A 133 -15.21 3.67 -17.19
CA SER A 133 -16.17 3.25 -16.16
C SER A 133 -15.47 2.55 -14.99
N GLY A 134 -16.09 2.60 -13.81
CA GLY A 134 -15.47 2.13 -12.58
C GLY A 134 -14.95 0.68 -12.54
N ASN A 135 -15.63 -0.24 -13.23
CA ASN A 135 -15.16 -1.62 -13.40
C ASN A 135 -13.87 -1.71 -14.21
N ALA A 136 -13.75 -0.91 -15.28
CA ALA A 136 -12.56 -0.86 -16.11
C ALA A 136 -11.38 -0.19 -15.37
N LEU A 137 -11.67 0.78 -14.50
CA LEU A 137 -10.68 1.39 -13.61
C LEU A 137 -10.07 0.36 -12.65
N GLY A 138 -10.89 -0.50 -12.04
CA GLY A 138 -10.42 -1.59 -11.20
C GLY A 138 -9.48 -2.54 -11.94
N SER A 139 -9.89 -3.04 -13.11
CA SER A 139 -9.05 -3.95 -13.91
C SER A 139 -7.73 -3.32 -14.33
N LEU A 140 -7.75 -2.03 -14.68
CA LEU A 140 -6.56 -1.27 -15.06
C LEU A 140 -5.61 -1.06 -13.88
N LEU A 141 -6.14 -0.69 -12.71
CA LEU A 141 -5.37 -0.51 -11.49
C LEU A 141 -4.82 -1.84 -10.97
N GLY A 142 -5.55 -2.93 -11.20
CA GLY A 142 -5.11 -4.32 -10.99
C GLY A 142 -3.92 -4.67 -11.87
N GLY A 143 -4.00 -4.41 -13.18
CA GLY A 143 -2.90 -4.65 -14.12
C GLY A 143 -1.65 -3.82 -13.79
N LEU A 144 -1.84 -2.57 -13.36
CA LEU A 144 -0.76 -1.70 -12.92
C LEU A 144 -0.06 -2.25 -11.66
N SER A 145 -0.84 -2.67 -10.65
CA SER A 145 -0.29 -3.19 -9.39
C SER A 145 0.35 -4.58 -9.53
N ALA A 146 -0.17 -5.45 -10.42
CA ALA A 146 0.22 -6.86 -10.50
C ALA A 146 1.46 -7.14 -11.37
N GLY A 147 1.75 -6.30 -12.39
CA GLY A 147 2.85 -6.59 -13.32
C GLY A 147 3.62 -5.37 -13.81
N ASN A 148 2.99 -4.19 -13.87
CA ASN A 148 3.62 -3.04 -14.53
C ASN A 148 4.38 -2.12 -13.59
N MET A 149 4.01 -2.05 -12.30
CA MET A 149 4.71 -1.20 -11.34
C MET A 149 6.19 -1.63 -11.21
N GLY A 150 6.48 -2.93 -11.07
CA GLY A 150 7.87 -3.43 -11.00
C GLY A 150 8.71 -3.01 -12.20
N SER A 151 8.14 -3.06 -13.41
CA SER A 151 8.81 -2.61 -14.64
C SER A 151 8.89 -1.09 -14.76
N LEU A 152 7.92 -0.33 -14.22
CA LEU A 152 7.96 1.12 -14.16
C LEU A 152 9.01 1.62 -13.16
N LEU A 153 9.09 1.03 -11.97
CA LEU A 153 10.18 1.33 -11.04
C LEU A 153 11.51 0.87 -11.59
N THR A 154 11.61 -0.29 -12.25
CA THR A 154 12.88 -0.68 -12.89
C THR A 154 13.25 0.26 -14.05
N GLY A 155 12.27 0.77 -14.80
CA GLY A 155 12.50 1.74 -15.87
C GLY A 155 12.82 3.15 -15.35
N LEU A 156 12.24 3.56 -14.21
CA LEU A 156 12.46 4.87 -13.58
C LEU A 156 13.73 4.89 -12.73
N LEU A 157 14.00 3.81 -12.00
CA LEU A 157 15.18 3.64 -11.13
C LEU A 157 16.39 3.11 -11.92
N GLY A 158 16.16 2.28 -12.94
CA GLY A 158 17.19 1.77 -13.85
C GLY A 158 17.42 2.63 -15.10
N GLY A 159 16.53 3.59 -15.38
CA GLY A 159 16.65 4.50 -16.53
C GLY A 159 17.55 5.72 -16.30
N THR A 160 18.04 5.94 -15.07
CA THR A 160 18.94 7.07 -14.75
C THR A 160 20.41 6.65 -14.54
N SER A 161 20.78 5.44 -14.93
CA SER A 161 22.18 5.00 -14.93
C SER A 161 22.46 4.01 -16.05
N SER A 162 22.41 4.47 -17.30
CA SER A 162 23.35 4.00 -18.33
C SER A 162 23.23 4.84 -19.60
N SER A 163 23.95 5.97 -19.64
CA SER A 163 24.57 6.43 -20.88
C SER A 163 26.01 5.93 -20.82
N GLY A 164 26.23 4.72 -21.31
CA GLY A 164 27.55 4.07 -21.28
C GLY A 164 27.46 2.66 -21.81
N THR A 165 27.87 2.50 -23.06
CA THR A 165 28.50 1.32 -23.69
C THR A 165 28.73 0.11 -22.75
N SER A 166 28.43 -1.14 -23.09
CA SER A 166 28.90 -1.84 -24.28
C SER A 166 28.25 -3.22 -24.41
N SER A 167 28.20 -3.68 -25.66
CA SER A 167 28.09 -5.07 -26.10
C SER A 167 29.05 -6.03 -25.38
N SER A 168 28.62 -7.26 -25.10
CA SER A 168 29.16 -8.47 -25.74
C SER A 168 28.62 -9.76 -25.12
N SER A 169 28.19 -10.64 -26.00
CA SER A 169 28.09 -12.10 -25.85
C SER A 169 29.24 -12.75 -25.08
N SER A 170 28.96 -13.83 -24.32
CA SER A 170 29.46 -15.18 -24.63
C SER A 170 29.26 -16.16 -23.46
N SER A 171 28.70 -17.32 -23.81
CA SER A 171 28.98 -18.67 -23.31
C SER A 171 29.48 -18.87 -21.87
N SER A 172 28.70 -19.62 -21.07
CA SER A 172 29.29 -20.68 -20.25
C SER A 172 28.31 -21.83 -20.07
N ALA A 173 28.53 -22.87 -20.87
CA ALA A 173 27.97 -24.20 -20.69
C ALA A 173 28.78 -24.94 -19.62
N SER A 174 28.11 -25.54 -18.64
CA SER A 174 28.71 -26.57 -17.78
C SER A 174 27.65 -27.57 -17.31
N LYS A 175 27.63 -28.70 -18.03
CA LYS A 175 27.21 -30.08 -17.69
C LYS A 175 26.53 -30.34 -16.33
N PRO A 176 25.39 -31.05 -16.31
CA PRO A 176 24.95 -31.86 -15.17
C PRO A 176 25.43 -33.31 -15.28
N GLY A 177 26.23 -33.77 -14.31
CA GLY A 177 26.70 -35.14 -14.15
C GLY A 177 25.82 -35.98 -13.21
N LYS A 178 25.31 -37.09 -13.75
CA LYS A 178 24.74 -38.33 -13.18
C LYS A 178 24.80 -38.61 -11.64
N LYS A 179 23.62 -39.02 -11.12
CA LYS A 179 23.22 -40.04 -10.08
C LYS A 179 24.19 -41.25 -9.92
N PRO A 180 24.11 -42.18 -8.91
CA PRO A 180 22.93 -42.59 -8.10
C PRO A 180 23.12 -43.09 -6.61
N ALA A 181 21.97 -43.44 -5.98
CA ALA A 181 21.74 -44.47 -4.93
C ALA A 181 22.21 -44.20 -3.49
N ALA A 182 21.60 -44.67 -2.39
CA ALA A 182 20.32 -45.30 -2.02
C ALA A 182 20.42 -45.57 -0.49
N LYS A 183 19.34 -45.41 0.30
CA LYS A 183 18.90 -46.33 1.38
C LYS A 183 17.79 -45.74 2.28
N LYS A 184 16.59 -46.30 2.15
CA LYS A 184 15.61 -46.56 3.24
C LYS A 184 16.22 -47.64 4.17
N PRO A 185 15.79 -47.87 5.45
CA PRO A 185 14.40 -48.10 5.89
C PRO A 185 14.03 -47.43 7.26
N ALA A 186 12.78 -47.00 7.44
CA ALA A 186 11.73 -47.60 8.31
C ALA A 186 11.70 -47.20 9.82
N ALA A 187 10.56 -46.58 10.18
CA ALA A 187 9.71 -46.78 11.37
C ALA A 187 10.22 -46.50 12.80
N LYS A 188 9.55 -45.56 13.49
CA LYS A 188 8.80 -45.82 14.75
C LYS A 188 7.97 -44.61 15.20
N LYS A 189 6.64 -44.80 15.25
CA LYS A 189 5.68 -44.18 16.19
C LYS A 189 5.66 -45.10 17.44
N PRO A 190 5.47 -44.65 18.70
CA PRO A 190 4.17 -44.23 19.29
C PRO A 190 4.29 -43.03 20.29
N ALA A 191 3.32 -42.10 20.37
CA ALA A 191 2.23 -41.98 21.35
C ALA A 191 2.54 -41.35 22.74
N ALA A 192 1.86 -40.21 23.00
CA ALA A 192 1.09 -39.79 24.20
C ALA A 192 1.75 -39.52 25.58
N LYS A 193 1.61 -38.27 26.07
CA LYS A 193 0.89 -37.80 27.31
C LYS A 193 1.39 -36.36 27.64
N LYS A 194 0.53 -35.34 27.78
CA LYS A 194 -0.40 -34.98 28.87
C LYS A 194 0.32 -34.13 29.93
N ASP A 195 0.02 -32.83 29.96
CA ASP A 195 -0.03 -31.91 31.12
C ASP A 195 -0.74 -30.63 30.61
N SER A 196 -2.05 -30.46 30.78
CA SER A 196 -2.80 -29.94 31.94
C SER A 196 -2.37 -28.55 32.42
N ASP A 197 -3.25 -27.60 32.10
CA ASP A 197 -3.77 -26.61 33.05
C ASP A 197 -2.77 -25.72 33.78
N THR A 198 -2.72 -24.44 33.39
CA THR A 198 -2.80 -23.29 34.30
C THR A 198 -2.72 -21.98 33.50
N LEU A 199 -3.44 -20.95 33.97
CA LEU A 199 -3.44 -19.57 33.47
C LEU A 199 -4.51 -19.19 32.43
N SER A 200 -5.71 -19.74 32.58
CA SER A 200 -6.95 -19.01 32.27
C SER A 200 -7.75 -18.81 33.56
N GLN A 201 -7.35 -17.83 34.38
CA GLN A 201 -8.17 -17.28 35.47
C GLN A 201 -7.67 -15.88 35.85
N VAL A 202 -8.06 -14.87 35.06
CA VAL A 202 -7.99 -13.45 35.47
C VAL A 202 -9.19 -12.66 34.93
N ALA A 203 -10.39 -13.20 35.09
CA ALA A 203 -11.62 -12.58 34.57
C ALA A 203 -12.80 -12.60 35.57
N GLY A 204 -12.57 -12.51 36.88
CA GLY A 204 -13.64 -12.69 37.87
C GLY A 204 -13.64 -11.80 39.12
N LEU A 205 -12.97 -10.64 39.14
CA LEU A 205 -12.85 -9.82 40.35
C LEU A 205 -13.36 -8.37 40.20
N VAL A 206 -14.57 -8.17 39.65
CA VAL A 206 -15.26 -6.86 39.64
C VAL A 206 -16.74 -7.01 40.06
N GLY A 207 -16.99 -7.67 41.19
CA GLY A 207 -18.36 -8.00 41.62
C GLY A 207 -18.61 -7.92 43.12
N SER A 208 -18.02 -6.98 43.87
CA SER A 208 -18.32 -6.84 45.31
C SER A 208 -18.18 -5.42 45.86
N LEU A 209 -18.87 -4.42 45.28
CA LEU A 209 -18.95 -3.10 45.92
C LEU A 209 -20.32 -2.40 45.75
N LEU A 210 -21.43 -3.16 45.77
CA LEU A 210 -22.79 -2.58 45.75
C LEU A 210 -23.77 -3.27 46.71
N SER A 211 -23.39 -3.38 47.99
CA SER A 211 -24.35 -3.60 49.07
C SER A 211 -23.88 -2.83 50.30
N GLY A 212 -24.49 -1.66 50.50
CA GLY A 212 -24.13 -0.72 51.55
C GLY A 212 -25.15 0.39 51.71
N LYS A 213 -26.44 0.06 51.75
CA LYS A 213 -27.43 0.62 52.66
C LYS A 213 -28.76 -0.11 52.50
#